data_AF-A0A923QLM3-F1
#
_entry.id   AF-A0A923QLM3-F1
#
_cell.length_a   1.000
_cell.length_b   1.000
_cell.length_c   1.000
_cell.angle_alpha   90.00
_cell.angle_beta   90.00
_cell.angle_gamma   90.00
#
_symmetry.space_group_name_H-M   'P 1'
#
loop_
_entity.id
_entity.type
_entity.pdbx_description
1 polymer ?
#
loop_
_entity_poly.entity_id
_entity_poly.type
_entity_poly.pdbx_seq_one_letter_code
_entity_poly.pdbx_strand_id
1 'polypeptide(L)'
;MIANKLFCIGLFNLLSCFPSGSQSGTVSPNNPNIPTFCIEKVSKEVFVSAKKIYVEKLLKDTSSHKKQNGQFKLTLTSSAGAYKTFQDSIAGAEDENRKEFRYLGQFKEIDFYIVSVTYWEHSEILLIDKMSGNNYSTWSVPGLSPDNKRMAAILPFGLEGEPIGIQILSINRANLTQIEKLIEIDQKLWEPKDFVWENNHSILLKVTELIKPFKGNENKRDNVFSYLRLRIN
;
A
#
# COMPACT_ATOMS: atom_id res chain seq x y z
N MET A 1 -19.22 -20.07 -11.91
CA MET A 1 -19.98 -19.71 -10.69
C MET A 1 -19.65 -20.75 -9.62
N ILE A 2 -18.55 -20.55 -8.89
CA ILE A 2 -18.10 -21.44 -7.81
C ILE A 2 -17.96 -20.56 -6.58
N ALA A 3 -18.71 -20.92 -5.54
CA ALA A 3 -18.83 -20.21 -4.29
C ALA A 3 -17.48 -20.21 -3.55
N ASN A 4 -16.81 -19.06 -3.51
CA ASN A 4 -15.72 -18.83 -2.59
C ASN A 4 -16.28 -18.78 -1.17
N LYS A 5 -15.92 -19.77 -0.35
CA LYS A 5 -16.12 -19.78 1.10
C LYS A 5 -15.27 -18.66 1.74
N LEU A 6 -15.68 -17.41 1.58
CA LEU A 6 -15.57 -16.45 2.67
C LEU A 6 -16.67 -16.86 3.65
N PHE A 7 -16.28 -17.56 4.71
CA PHE A 7 -17.22 -17.81 5.80
C PHE A 7 -17.65 -16.44 6.35
N CYS A 8 -18.94 -16.12 6.18
CA CYS A 8 -19.61 -15.09 6.94
C CYS A 8 -19.37 -15.36 8.43
N ILE A 9 -18.48 -14.60 9.04
CA ILE A 9 -18.49 -14.41 10.49
C ILE A 9 -19.02 -12.99 10.70
N GLY A 10 -20.35 -12.91 10.81
CA GLY A 10 -20.94 -11.84 11.61
C GLY A 10 -20.28 -11.89 12.99
N LEU A 11 -19.89 -10.72 13.49
CA LEU A 11 -19.08 -10.49 14.69
C LEU A 11 -17.58 -10.82 14.53
N PHE A 12 -16.81 -9.80 14.20
CA PHE A 12 -15.37 -9.66 14.47
C PHE A 12 -15.01 -9.88 15.98
N ASN A 13 -15.15 -11.08 16.51
CA ASN A 13 -14.77 -11.43 17.88
C ASN A 13 -13.80 -12.64 17.95
N LEU A 14 -13.27 -13.11 16.81
CA LEU A 14 -12.25 -14.16 16.78
C LEU A 14 -11.04 -13.75 15.93
N LEU A 15 -9.85 -13.98 16.50
CA LEU A 15 -8.59 -13.99 15.77
C LEU A 15 -8.73 -14.99 14.62
N SER A 16 -8.55 -14.51 13.39
CA SER A 16 -8.55 -15.36 12.20
C SER A 16 -7.16 -15.29 11.57
N CYS A 17 -6.56 -16.46 11.31
CA CYS A 17 -5.26 -16.57 10.69
C CYS A 17 -5.38 -17.16 9.28
N PHE A 18 -4.65 -16.60 8.33
CA PHE A 18 -4.74 -16.93 6.92
C PHE A 18 -3.33 -17.10 6.32
N PRO A 19 -3.15 -18.00 5.34
CA PRO A 19 -1.94 -18.05 4.53
C PRO A 19 -1.89 -16.86 3.56
N SER A 20 -0.70 -16.31 3.31
CA SER A 20 -0.51 -15.29 2.29
C SER A 20 -0.44 -15.93 0.90
N GLY A 21 -1.49 -15.81 0.10
CA GLY A 21 -1.48 -16.27 -1.29
C GLY A 21 -2.45 -15.47 -2.13
N SER A 22 -2.01 -15.01 -3.29
CA SER A 22 -2.89 -14.48 -4.33
C SER A 22 -3.91 -15.54 -4.72
N GLN A 23 -5.21 -15.24 -4.66
CA GLN A 23 -6.24 -16.05 -5.30
C GLN A 23 -6.16 -15.88 -6.84
N SER A 24 -5.06 -16.31 -7.45
CA SER A 24 -4.96 -16.66 -8.87
C SER A 24 -3.64 -17.40 -9.09
N GLY A 25 -3.66 -18.71 -8.93
CA GLY A 25 -2.50 -19.57 -9.16
C GLY A 25 -2.55 -20.80 -8.26
N THR A 26 -2.49 -21.99 -8.86
CA THR A 26 -2.49 -23.27 -8.17
C THR A 26 -1.33 -23.35 -7.17
N VAL A 27 -1.62 -23.30 -5.87
CA VAL A 27 -0.63 -23.50 -4.81
C VAL A 27 -0.38 -24.99 -4.63
N SER A 28 0.86 -25.42 -4.85
CA SER A 28 1.33 -26.77 -4.50
C SER A 28 1.36 -26.93 -2.97
N PRO A 29 0.84 -28.03 -2.40
CA PRO A 29 0.54 -28.14 -0.96
C PRO A 29 1.76 -28.26 -0.02
N ASN A 30 3.01 -28.12 -0.50
CA ASN A 30 4.22 -28.45 0.27
C ASN A 30 5.29 -27.34 0.37
N ASN A 31 4.92 -26.04 0.33
CA ASN A 31 5.89 -24.96 0.59
C ASN A 31 5.78 -24.46 2.06
N PRO A 32 6.76 -24.75 2.94
CA PRO A 32 6.70 -24.41 4.36
C PRO A 32 6.91 -22.91 4.68
N ASN A 33 7.20 -22.07 3.68
CA ASN A 33 7.57 -20.66 3.87
C ASN A 33 6.51 -19.66 3.41
N ILE A 34 5.22 -20.04 3.39
CA ILE A 34 4.16 -19.08 3.08
C ILE A 34 3.94 -18.19 4.32
N PRO A 35 4.18 -16.86 4.25
CA PRO A 35 3.86 -15.96 5.36
C PRO A 35 2.42 -16.19 5.83
N THR A 36 2.21 -16.24 7.14
CA THR A 36 0.83 -16.27 7.66
C THR A 36 0.53 -14.94 8.31
N PHE A 37 -0.73 -14.53 8.28
CA PHE A 37 -1.15 -13.33 8.96
C PHE A 37 -2.40 -13.58 9.77
N CYS A 38 -2.61 -12.79 10.81
CA CYS A 38 -3.84 -12.83 11.59
C CYS A 38 -4.43 -11.45 11.76
N ILE A 39 -5.76 -11.35 11.76
CA ILE A 39 -6.49 -10.10 11.99
C ILE A 39 -7.32 -10.22 13.26
N GLU A 40 -7.22 -9.22 14.14
CA GLU A 40 -8.03 -9.07 15.35
C GLU A 40 -8.55 -7.64 15.50
N LYS A 41 -9.62 -7.46 16.27
CA LYS A 41 -10.05 -6.12 16.68
C LYS A 41 -9.13 -5.55 17.74
N VAL A 42 -8.94 -4.24 17.70
CA VAL A 42 -8.28 -3.46 18.76
C VAL A 42 -9.10 -2.24 19.12
N SER A 43 -8.75 -1.59 20.22
CA SER A 43 -9.40 -0.34 20.61
C SER A 43 -8.83 0.85 19.83
N LYS A 44 -9.60 1.94 19.79
CA LYS A 44 -9.15 3.22 19.21
C LYS A 44 -7.91 3.75 19.92
N GLU A 45 -7.83 3.57 21.23
CA GLU A 45 -6.74 4.06 22.09
C GLU A 45 -5.41 3.40 21.72
N VAL A 46 -5.42 2.11 21.38
CA VAL A 46 -4.24 1.38 20.88
C VAL A 46 -3.76 2.01 19.56
N PHE A 47 -4.66 2.22 18.60
CA PHE A 47 -4.32 2.88 17.33
C PHE A 47 -3.77 4.29 17.53
N VAL A 48 -4.44 5.12 18.33
CA VAL A 48 -4.02 6.51 18.58
C VAL A 48 -2.67 6.56 19.30
N SER A 49 -2.43 5.65 20.25
CA SER A 49 -1.15 5.59 20.98
C SER A 49 -0.01 5.19 20.07
N ALA A 50 -0.20 4.15 19.25
CA ALA A 50 0.78 3.73 18.23
C ALA A 50 1.07 4.85 17.22
N LYS A 51 0.03 5.56 16.75
CA LYS A 51 0.18 6.66 15.80
C LYS A 51 0.97 7.84 16.35
N LYS A 52 0.90 8.11 17.66
CA LYS A 52 1.69 9.17 18.31
C LYS A 52 3.18 8.85 18.38
N ILE A 53 3.55 7.57 18.50
CA ILE A 53 4.94 7.14 18.64
C ILE A 53 5.57 6.72 17.31
N TYR A 54 4.75 6.46 16.29
CA TYR A 54 5.23 6.12 14.96
C TYR A 54 5.96 7.31 14.33
N VAL A 55 7.16 7.03 13.83
CA VAL A 55 7.98 8.01 13.12
C VAL A 55 7.80 7.78 11.63
N GLU A 56 7.09 8.69 10.97
CA GLU A 56 6.98 8.74 9.51
C GLU A 56 8.37 8.90 8.89
N LYS A 57 8.73 7.98 7.98
CA LYS A 57 10.07 7.96 7.36
C LYS A 57 10.11 8.60 5.98
N LEU A 58 8.94 8.98 5.43
CA LEU A 58 8.87 9.67 4.15
C LEU A 58 9.43 11.09 4.31
N LEU A 59 10.58 11.34 3.69
CA LEU A 59 11.09 12.68 3.51
C LEU A 59 10.36 13.35 2.35
N LYS A 60 9.57 14.39 2.63
CA LYS A 60 8.79 15.15 1.64
C LYS A 60 9.59 16.34 1.09
N ASP A 61 10.75 16.08 0.50
CA ASP A 61 11.60 17.11 -0.11
C ASP A 61 11.17 17.48 -1.53
N THR A 62 9.87 17.67 -1.77
CA THR A 62 9.29 17.82 -3.12
C THR A 62 9.88 18.98 -3.96
N SER A 63 10.53 19.95 -3.31
CA SER A 63 11.24 21.05 -3.97
C SER A 63 12.62 20.70 -4.52
N SER A 64 13.20 19.54 -4.18
CA SER A 64 14.55 19.12 -4.63
C SER A 64 14.58 18.67 -6.09
N HIS A 65 13.46 18.15 -6.60
CA HIS A 65 13.30 17.65 -7.97
C HIS A 65 12.18 18.40 -8.70
N LYS A 66 12.38 19.70 -8.95
CA LYS A 66 11.38 20.55 -9.60
C LYS A 66 11.13 20.09 -11.03
N LYS A 67 9.84 20.02 -11.38
CA LYS A 67 9.39 19.82 -12.75
C LYS A 67 9.59 21.09 -13.57
N GLN A 68 10.22 20.97 -14.73
CA GLN A 68 10.40 22.03 -15.72
C GLN A 68 9.93 21.50 -17.08
N ASN A 69 9.03 22.22 -17.75
CA ASN A 69 8.47 21.83 -19.06
C ASN A 69 7.93 20.39 -19.08
N GLY A 70 7.17 19.99 -18.06
CA GLY A 70 6.62 18.63 -17.96
C GLY A 70 7.63 17.56 -17.55
N GLN A 71 8.89 17.92 -17.25
CA GLN A 71 9.96 16.97 -16.99
C GLN A 71 10.64 17.17 -15.65
N PHE A 72 11.06 16.09 -15.00
CA PHE A 72 12.07 16.14 -13.93
C PHE A 72 13.01 14.94 -14.01
N LYS A 73 14.15 15.05 -13.33
CA LYS A 73 15.19 14.00 -13.28
C LYS A 73 15.48 13.61 -11.84
N LEU A 74 15.62 12.32 -11.61
CA LEU A 74 16.05 11.74 -10.34
C LEU A 74 17.45 11.16 -10.51
N THR A 75 18.40 11.61 -9.70
CA THR A 75 19.79 11.12 -9.74
C THR A 75 19.87 9.69 -9.22
N LEU A 76 20.61 8.84 -9.93
CA LEU A 76 20.89 7.47 -9.54
C LEU A 76 22.28 7.36 -8.92
N THR A 77 22.48 6.34 -8.08
CA THR A 77 23.74 6.10 -7.36
C THR A 77 24.64 5.06 -8.02
N SER A 78 24.18 4.38 -9.09
CA SER A 78 24.97 3.37 -9.82
C SER A 78 26.23 3.93 -10.48
N SER A 79 26.19 5.16 -10.97
CA SER A 79 27.36 5.83 -11.53
C SER A 79 27.21 7.36 -11.49
N ALA A 80 28.35 8.05 -11.51
CA ALA A 80 28.37 9.51 -11.48
C ALA A 80 27.63 10.08 -12.70
N GLY A 81 26.64 10.94 -12.42
CA GLY A 81 25.83 11.58 -13.46
C GLY A 81 24.70 10.72 -14.01
N ALA A 82 24.49 9.49 -13.52
CA ALA A 82 23.33 8.70 -13.91
C ALA A 82 22.03 9.34 -13.37
N TYR A 83 20.99 9.33 -14.20
CA TYR A 83 19.67 9.83 -13.82
C TYR A 83 18.55 9.05 -14.52
N LYS A 84 17.37 9.05 -13.90
CA LYS A 84 16.11 8.63 -14.50
C LYS A 84 15.26 9.86 -14.80
N THR A 85 14.79 9.96 -16.04
CA THR A 85 13.91 11.06 -16.48
C THR A 85 12.45 10.64 -16.39
N PHE A 86 11.62 11.54 -15.88
CA PHE A 86 10.17 11.43 -15.90
C PHE A 86 9.62 12.59 -16.72
N GLN A 87 8.79 12.28 -17.70
CA GLN A 87 8.28 13.21 -18.70
C GLN A 87 6.78 13.03 -18.82
N ASP A 88 6.03 14.09 -18.60
CA ASP A 88 4.59 14.12 -18.86
C ASP A 88 4.32 13.95 -20.36
N SER A 89 3.15 13.40 -20.68
CA SER A 89 2.62 13.41 -22.06
C SER A 89 2.49 14.85 -22.58
N ILE A 90 2.74 15.05 -23.87
CA ILE A 90 2.66 16.36 -24.53
C ILE A 90 1.24 16.92 -24.42
N ALA A 91 1.12 18.25 -24.27
CA ALA A 91 -0.17 18.93 -24.32
C ALA A 91 -0.86 18.65 -25.68
N GLY A 92 -2.06 18.08 -25.66
CA GLY A 92 -2.81 17.68 -26.85
C GLY A 92 -2.70 16.19 -27.22
N ALA A 93 -2.04 15.36 -26.40
CA ALA A 93 -2.28 13.93 -26.44
C ALA A 93 -3.78 13.66 -26.22
N GLU A 94 -4.35 12.69 -26.95
CA GLU A 94 -5.71 12.20 -26.67
C GLU A 94 -5.84 11.89 -25.17
N ASP A 95 -6.97 12.24 -24.57
CA ASP A 95 -7.15 12.21 -23.11
C ASP A 95 -6.78 10.84 -22.50
N GLU A 96 -7.05 9.75 -23.21
CA GLU A 96 -6.73 8.37 -22.83
C GLU A 96 -5.23 8.08 -22.69
N ASN A 97 -4.38 8.84 -23.39
CA ASN A 97 -2.92 8.70 -23.37
C ASN A 97 -2.23 9.71 -22.44
N ARG A 98 -3.01 10.50 -21.69
CA ARG A 98 -2.45 11.48 -20.76
C ARG A 98 -1.72 10.78 -19.62
N LYS A 99 -0.49 11.22 -19.36
CA LYS A 99 0.35 10.71 -18.27
C LYS A 99 1.06 11.87 -17.59
N GLU A 100 0.83 12.03 -16.30
CA GLU A 100 1.45 13.08 -15.49
C GLU A 100 2.22 12.47 -14.31
N PHE A 101 3.50 12.82 -14.19
CA PHE A 101 4.36 12.32 -13.12
C PHE A 101 4.57 13.38 -12.05
N ARG A 102 4.58 13.01 -10.77
CA ARG A 102 4.89 13.94 -9.69
C ARG A 102 5.82 13.30 -8.67
N TYR A 103 6.92 13.97 -8.39
CA TYR A 103 7.79 13.59 -7.29
C TYR A 103 7.12 13.87 -5.94
N LEU A 104 7.07 12.87 -5.06
CA LEU A 104 6.41 12.94 -3.75
C LEU A 104 7.38 12.98 -2.58
N GLY A 105 8.63 12.55 -2.78
CA GLY A 105 9.63 12.46 -1.72
C GLY A 105 10.48 11.20 -1.84
N GLN A 106 11.07 10.78 -0.72
CA GLN A 106 11.98 9.63 -0.69
C GLN A 106 11.99 8.92 0.66
N PHE A 107 12.38 7.65 0.62
CA PHE A 107 12.86 6.92 1.80
C PHE A 107 14.37 6.81 1.74
N LYS A 108 15.04 7.55 2.62
CA LYS A 108 16.51 7.55 2.66
C LYS A 108 17.04 6.22 3.20
N GLU A 109 16.34 5.61 4.13
CA GLU A 109 16.72 4.39 4.84
C GLU A 109 16.73 3.16 3.95
N ILE A 110 15.97 3.18 2.85
CA ILE A 110 15.88 2.07 1.88
C ILE A 110 16.37 2.46 0.48
N ASP A 111 16.81 3.70 0.29
CA ASP A 111 17.27 4.25 -0.99
C ASP A 111 16.25 4.15 -2.13
N PHE A 112 15.03 4.62 -1.85
CA PHE A 112 13.96 4.75 -2.85
C PHE A 112 13.47 6.19 -2.97
N TYR A 113 13.18 6.62 -4.20
CA TYR A 113 12.32 7.78 -4.45
C TYR A 113 10.86 7.34 -4.58
N ILE A 114 9.94 8.27 -4.35
CA ILE A 114 8.50 8.07 -4.56
C ILE A 114 8.01 9.02 -5.64
N VAL A 115 7.37 8.47 -6.66
CA VAL A 115 6.75 9.22 -7.77
C VAL A 115 5.32 8.75 -7.91
N SER A 116 4.34 9.66 -7.92
CA SER A 116 3.01 9.32 -8.41
C SER A 116 2.97 9.46 -9.93
N VAL A 117 2.20 8.60 -10.57
CA VAL A 117 1.79 8.74 -11.96
C VAL A 117 0.28 8.80 -12.02
N THR A 118 -0.24 9.76 -12.76
CA THR A 118 -1.68 9.93 -12.99
C THR A 118 -1.97 9.74 -14.47
N TYR A 119 -2.90 8.86 -14.75
CA TYR A 119 -3.53 8.60 -16.04
C TYR A 119 -4.95 9.21 -16.03
N TRP A 120 -5.68 9.11 -17.14
CA TRP A 120 -7.05 9.62 -17.23
C TRP A 120 -7.99 9.06 -16.14
N GLU A 121 -7.97 7.74 -15.93
CA GLU A 121 -8.87 7.03 -15.00
C GLU A 121 -8.13 6.30 -13.89
N HIS A 122 -6.83 6.49 -13.76
CA HIS A 122 -6.05 5.68 -12.82
C HIS A 122 -4.86 6.46 -12.29
N SER A 123 -4.39 6.10 -11.10
CA SER A 123 -3.15 6.62 -10.58
C SER A 123 -2.40 5.54 -9.82
N GLU A 124 -1.08 5.57 -9.91
CA GLU A 124 -0.22 4.62 -9.23
C GLU A 124 0.89 5.36 -8.48
N ILE A 125 1.44 4.68 -7.48
CA ILE A 125 2.66 5.11 -6.80
C ILE A 125 3.82 4.20 -7.22
N LEU A 126 4.84 4.82 -7.80
CA LEU A 126 6.08 4.18 -8.21
C LEU A 126 7.15 4.41 -7.16
N LEU A 127 7.71 3.33 -6.65
CA LEU A 127 8.95 3.31 -5.89
C LEU A 127 10.11 3.16 -6.85
N ILE A 128 11.04 4.12 -6.87
CA ILE A 128 12.20 4.12 -7.77
C ILE A 128 13.45 3.79 -6.98
N ASP A 129 14.07 2.65 -7.24
CA ASP A 129 15.35 2.27 -6.62
C ASP A 129 16.43 3.26 -7.06
N LYS A 130 17.11 3.89 -6.10
CA LYS A 130 18.12 4.90 -6.40
C LYS A 130 19.35 4.32 -7.09
N MET A 131 19.64 3.03 -6.92
CA MET A 131 20.81 2.41 -7.52
C MET A 131 20.58 2.12 -9.00
N SER A 132 19.57 1.30 -9.32
CA SER A 132 19.29 0.83 -10.68
C SER A 132 18.34 1.72 -11.48
N GLY A 133 17.52 2.54 -10.81
CA GLY A 133 16.42 3.25 -11.44
C GLY A 133 15.22 2.34 -11.77
N ASN A 134 15.25 1.06 -11.39
CA ASN A 134 14.09 0.18 -11.52
C ASN A 134 12.93 0.70 -10.68
N ASN A 135 11.71 0.35 -11.10
CA ASN A 135 10.52 0.80 -10.40
C ASN A 135 9.60 -0.34 -10.02
N TYR A 136 8.88 -0.13 -8.92
CA TYR A 136 7.87 -1.04 -8.39
C TYR A 136 6.59 -0.25 -8.11
N SER A 137 5.44 -0.75 -8.57
CA SER A 137 4.14 -0.11 -8.34
C SER A 137 3.56 -0.54 -7.00
N THR A 138 2.97 0.40 -6.28
CA THR A 138 2.30 0.19 -4.99
C THR A 138 0.92 0.84 -5.02
N TRP A 139 -0.01 0.29 -4.24
CA TRP A 139 -1.40 0.77 -4.21
C TRP A 139 -1.55 2.23 -3.78
N SER A 140 -0.70 2.69 -2.87
CA SER A 140 -0.64 4.07 -2.40
C SER A 140 0.74 4.35 -1.82
N VAL A 141 0.97 5.59 -1.35
CA VAL A 141 2.26 5.96 -0.73
C VAL A 141 2.45 5.07 0.50
N PRO A 142 3.45 4.16 0.50
CA PRO A 142 3.55 3.19 1.55
C PRO A 142 4.16 3.82 2.81
N GLY A 143 3.91 3.20 3.96
CA GLY A 143 4.59 3.48 5.22
C GLY A 143 5.61 2.38 5.53
N LEU A 144 6.78 2.75 6.05
CA LEU A 144 7.83 1.79 6.40
C LEU A 144 7.66 1.22 7.81
N SER A 145 7.99 -0.06 7.96
CA SER A 145 8.15 -0.68 9.27
C SER A 145 9.28 -0.03 10.07
N PRO A 146 9.29 -0.11 11.41
CA PRO A 146 10.34 0.51 12.24
C PRO A 146 11.76 0.06 11.90
N ASP A 147 11.96 -1.17 11.45
CA ASP A 147 13.26 -1.71 11.01
C ASP A 147 13.60 -1.52 9.52
N ASN A 148 12.74 -0.86 8.74
CA ASN A 148 12.89 -0.64 7.29
C ASN A 148 12.90 -1.91 6.43
N LYS A 149 12.49 -3.07 6.97
CA LYS A 149 12.48 -4.33 6.23
C LYS A 149 11.15 -4.61 5.53
N ARG A 150 10.12 -3.83 5.83
CA ARG A 150 8.78 -3.98 5.25
C ARG A 150 8.17 -2.62 4.97
N MET A 151 7.24 -2.62 4.03
CA MET A 151 6.41 -1.47 3.72
C MET A 151 4.96 -1.92 3.55
N ALA A 152 4.03 -1.02 3.82
CA ALA A 152 2.61 -1.27 3.67
C ALA A 152 1.91 -0.11 2.98
N ALA A 153 0.98 -0.42 2.09
CA ALA A 153 0.14 0.54 1.40
C ALA A 153 -1.32 0.09 1.52
N ILE A 154 -2.22 1.04 1.75
CA ILE A 154 -3.67 0.77 1.78
C ILE A 154 -4.32 1.28 0.50
N LEU A 155 -5.38 0.61 0.04
CA LEU A 155 -6.26 1.10 -1.02
C LEU A 155 -7.70 1.18 -0.49
N PRO A 156 -8.26 2.39 -0.28
CA PRO A 156 -9.68 2.56 0.03
C PRO A 156 -10.56 2.16 -1.16
N PHE A 157 -11.88 2.22 -0.98
CA PHE A 157 -12.84 1.94 -2.04
C PHE A 157 -12.67 2.98 -3.14
N GLY A 158 -12.36 2.52 -4.35
CA GLY A 158 -12.07 3.33 -5.53
C GLY A 158 -12.95 2.95 -6.71
N LEU A 159 -12.33 2.87 -7.89
CA LEU A 159 -13.01 2.50 -9.11
C LEU A 159 -13.33 1.00 -9.16
N GLU A 160 -14.29 0.64 -10.02
CA GLU A 160 -14.65 -0.77 -10.20
C GLU A 160 -13.44 -1.57 -10.70
N GLY A 161 -13.15 -2.68 -10.04
CA GLY A 161 -12.02 -3.56 -10.38
C GLY A 161 -10.72 -3.25 -9.63
N GLU A 162 -10.63 -2.12 -8.91
CA GLU A 162 -9.48 -1.84 -8.03
C GLU A 162 -9.58 -2.65 -6.72
N PRO A 163 -8.44 -3.09 -6.17
CA PRO A 163 -8.45 -3.83 -4.92
C PRO A 163 -8.87 -2.94 -3.74
N ILE A 164 -9.40 -3.54 -2.68
CA ILE A 164 -9.76 -2.81 -1.45
C ILE A 164 -9.12 -3.50 -0.24
N GLY A 165 -8.16 -2.83 0.38
CA GLY A 165 -7.54 -3.33 1.60
C GLY A 165 -6.09 -2.90 1.76
N ILE A 166 -5.21 -3.85 2.05
CA ILE A 166 -3.80 -3.58 2.35
C ILE A 166 -2.86 -4.49 1.57
N GLN A 167 -1.79 -3.89 1.05
CA GLN A 167 -0.64 -4.56 0.45
C GLN A 167 0.57 -4.40 1.38
N ILE A 168 1.30 -5.48 1.64
CA ILE A 168 2.51 -5.51 2.47
C ILE A 168 3.63 -6.16 1.66
N LEU A 169 4.78 -5.49 1.62
CA LEU A 169 5.93 -5.88 0.82
C LEU A 169 7.15 -6.04 1.74
N SER A 170 7.99 -7.03 1.46
CA SER A 170 9.32 -7.16 2.06
C SER A 170 10.32 -6.33 1.25
N ILE A 171 11.37 -5.90 1.95
CA ILE A 171 12.49 -5.18 1.36
C ILE A 171 13.74 -6.03 1.59
N ASN A 172 14.33 -6.55 0.51
CA ASN A 172 15.54 -7.35 0.57
C ASN A 172 16.67 -6.70 -0.23
N ARG A 173 17.53 -5.96 0.48
CA ARG A 173 18.68 -5.26 -0.09
C ARG A 173 19.81 -6.19 -0.55
N ALA A 174 19.80 -7.48 -0.17
CA ALA A 174 20.84 -8.43 -0.53
C ALA A 174 20.59 -9.09 -1.91
N ASN A 175 19.38 -8.98 -2.44
CA ASN A 175 18.97 -9.63 -3.69
C ASN A 175 18.80 -8.62 -4.83
N LEU A 176 18.88 -9.10 -6.07
CA LEU A 176 18.62 -8.32 -7.29
C LEU A 176 17.18 -7.77 -7.33
N THR A 177 16.23 -8.49 -6.73
CA THR A 177 14.84 -8.06 -6.51
C THR A 177 14.72 -7.46 -5.12
N GLN A 178 14.74 -6.13 -5.03
CA GLN A 178 14.77 -5.44 -3.75
C GLN A 178 13.43 -5.45 -3.00
N ILE A 179 12.32 -5.71 -3.70
CA ILE A 179 10.97 -5.69 -3.16
C ILE A 179 10.24 -6.97 -3.56
N GLU A 180 9.64 -7.66 -2.59
CA GLU A 180 8.79 -8.83 -2.84
C GLU A 180 7.44 -8.66 -2.13
N LYS A 181 6.36 -9.17 -2.74
CA LYS A 181 5.03 -9.10 -2.15
C LYS A 181 4.89 -10.16 -1.06
N LEU A 182 4.64 -9.71 0.18
CA LEU A 182 4.40 -10.60 1.32
C LEU A 182 2.92 -10.93 1.49
N ILE A 183 2.08 -9.90 1.60
CA ILE A 183 0.64 -10.05 1.85
C ILE A 183 -0.11 -9.08 0.95
N GLU A 184 -1.22 -9.53 0.39
CA GLU A 184 -2.16 -8.69 -0.34
C GLU A 184 -3.57 -9.11 0.10
N ILE A 185 -4.27 -8.18 0.73
CA ILE A 185 -5.65 -8.39 1.16
C ILE A 185 -6.53 -7.49 0.31
N ASP A 186 -7.20 -8.11 -0.65
CA ASP A 186 -8.27 -7.53 -1.45
C ASP A 186 -9.60 -8.15 -1.01
N GLN A 187 -10.50 -7.34 -0.47
CA GLN A 187 -11.73 -7.81 0.17
C GLN A 187 -12.85 -6.76 0.12
N LYS A 188 -14.09 -7.16 0.42
CA LYS A 188 -15.29 -6.27 0.34
C LYS A 188 -16.03 -6.09 1.68
N LEU A 189 -15.40 -6.44 2.79
CA LEU A 189 -15.99 -6.38 4.13
C LEU A 189 -15.77 -5.02 4.79
N TRP A 190 -14.61 -4.42 4.59
CA TRP A 190 -14.20 -3.16 5.18
C TRP A 190 -13.40 -2.32 4.20
N GLU A 191 -13.29 -1.03 4.49
CA GLU A 191 -12.52 -0.07 3.71
C GLU A 191 -11.45 0.56 4.61
N PRO A 192 -10.16 0.46 4.26
CA PRO A 192 -9.11 1.11 5.04
C PRO A 192 -9.17 2.62 4.88
N LYS A 193 -9.07 3.34 5.99
CA LYS A 193 -9.06 4.81 6.03
C LYS A 193 -7.72 5.37 6.47
N ASP A 194 -6.97 4.60 7.24
CA ASP A 194 -5.69 4.98 7.83
C ASP A 194 -4.98 3.72 8.34
N PHE A 195 -3.66 3.78 8.47
CA PHE A 195 -2.91 2.72 9.10
C PHE A 195 -1.68 3.26 9.84
N VAL A 196 -1.11 2.44 10.70
CA VAL A 196 0.17 2.70 11.36
C VAL A 196 0.87 1.38 11.66
N TRP A 197 2.19 1.33 11.49
CA TRP A 197 2.98 0.22 12.01
C TRP A 197 3.06 0.29 13.54
N GLU A 198 2.59 -0.76 14.22
CA GLU A 198 2.74 -0.88 15.68
C GLU A 198 4.15 -1.36 16.05
N ASN A 199 4.69 -2.27 15.26
CA ASN A 199 6.07 -2.79 15.36
C ASN A 199 6.45 -3.46 14.01
N ASN A 200 7.60 -4.14 13.94
CA ASN A 200 8.08 -4.76 12.70
C ASN A 200 7.16 -5.87 12.14
N HIS A 201 6.26 -6.41 12.96
CA HIS A 201 5.43 -7.57 12.65
C HIS A 201 3.92 -7.27 12.71
N SER A 202 3.53 -6.02 12.94
CA SER A 202 2.11 -5.70 13.02
C SER A 202 1.75 -4.28 12.60
N ILE A 203 0.57 -4.18 12.01
CA ILE A 203 -0.03 -2.96 11.48
C ILE A 203 -1.38 -2.78 12.14
N LEU A 204 -1.69 -1.57 12.58
CA LEU A 204 -3.02 -1.20 13.03
C LEU A 204 -3.73 -0.46 11.91
N LEU A 205 -4.96 -0.85 11.62
CA LEU A 205 -5.80 -0.30 10.57
C LEU A 205 -7.00 0.39 11.21
N LYS A 206 -7.29 1.60 10.75
CA LYS A 206 -8.58 2.26 10.95
C LYS A 206 -9.43 1.98 9.72
N VAL A 207 -10.59 1.34 9.91
CA VAL A 207 -11.44 0.90 8.81
C VAL A 207 -12.88 1.36 8.98
N THR A 208 -13.63 1.40 7.88
CA THR A 208 -15.09 1.52 7.88
C THR A 208 -15.69 0.21 7.37
N GLU A 209 -16.74 -0.30 7.97
CA GLU A 209 -17.41 -1.52 7.48
C GLU A 209 -18.22 -1.20 6.21
N LEU A 210 -18.03 -1.98 5.15
CA LEU A 210 -18.76 -1.83 3.89
C LEU A 210 -20.11 -2.55 3.90
N ILE A 211 -20.26 -3.57 4.77
CA ILE A 211 -21.51 -4.31 4.93
C ILE A 211 -22.22 -3.84 6.20
N LYS A 212 -23.20 -2.93 6.05
CA LYS A 212 -24.35 -2.91 6.95
C LYS A 212 -25.54 -3.46 6.16
N PRO A 213 -26.27 -4.49 6.66
CA PRO A 213 -27.56 -4.82 6.08
C PRO A 213 -28.44 -3.57 6.20
N PHE A 214 -28.91 -3.07 5.06
CA PHE A 214 -29.86 -1.96 4.98
C PHE A 214 -31.04 -2.25 5.92
N LYS A 215 -31.09 -1.55 7.07
CA LYS A 215 -32.34 -1.27 7.78
C LYS A 215 -32.56 0.23 7.64
N GLY A 216 -33.72 0.57 7.09
CA GLY A 216 -34.07 1.89 6.58
C GLY A 216 -33.67 3.04 7.50
N ASN A 217 -32.96 3.98 6.89
CA ASN A 217 -33.05 5.44 7.04
C ASN A 217 -31.73 6.01 6.53
N GLU A 218 -31.73 6.29 5.23
CA GLU A 218 -30.77 7.20 4.62
C GLU A 218 -30.82 8.49 5.43
N ASN A 219 -29.73 8.83 6.13
CA ASN A 219 -29.34 10.18 6.60
C ASN A 219 -28.38 10.18 7.80
N LYS A 220 -27.90 9.03 8.29
CA LYS A 220 -26.74 9.01 9.21
C LYS A 220 -25.74 7.92 8.86
N ARG A 221 -24.85 8.20 7.90
CA ARG A 221 -23.52 7.59 7.91
C ARG A 221 -22.71 8.27 9.03
N ASP A 222 -23.07 8.00 10.28
CA ASP A 222 -22.13 8.28 11.36
C ASP A 222 -20.87 7.46 11.02
N ASN A 223 -19.72 8.14 10.90
CA ASN A 223 -18.43 7.53 10.59
C ASN A 223 -17.99 6.61 11.75
N VAL A 224 -18.65 5.45 11.87
CA VAL A 224 -18.31 4.43 12.85
C VAL A 224 -17.09 3.71 12.33
N PHE A 225 -15.94 4.09 12.87
CA PHE A 225 -14.67 3.43 12.58
C PHE A 225 -14.52 2.20 13.46
N SER A 226 -14.08 1.11 12.85
CA SER A 226 -13.52 -0.06 13.54
C SER A 226 -12.00 -0.01 13.45
N TYR A 227 -11.32 -0.61 14.43
CA TYR A 227 -9.86 -0.69 14.47
C TYR A 227 -9.43 -2.14 14.49
N LEU A 228 -8.51 -2.48 13.58
CA LEU A 228 -8.01 -3.84 13.40
C LEU A 228 -6.50 -3.86 13.63
N ARG A 229 -5.97 -4.98 14.12
CA ARG A 229 -4.54 -5.29 14.11
C ARG A 229 -4.31 -6.45 13.16
N LEU A 230 -3.43 -6.24 12.19
CA LEU A 230 -2.89 -7.28 11.32
C LEU A 230 -1.52 -7.67 11.86
N ARG A 231 -1.34 -8.93 12.24
CA ARG A 231 -0.06 -9.54 12.62
C ARG A 231 0.50 -10.35 11.46
N ILE A 232 1.81 -10.30 11.26
CA ILE A 232 2.55 -11.01 10.22
C ILE A 232 3.47 -12.01 10.92
N ASN A 233 3.28 -13.31 10.70
CA ASN A 233 4.07 -14.39 11.28
C ASN A 233 5.07 -14.95 10.27
#